data_AF-A0A3D4Z3B5-F1
#
_entry.id   AF-A0A3D4Z3B5-F1
#
_cell.length_a   1.000
_cell.length_b   1.000
_cell.length_c   1.000
_cell.angle_alpha   90.00
_cell.angle_beta   90.00
_cell.angle_gamma   90.00
#
_symmetry.space_group_name_H-M   'P 1'
#
loop_
_entity.id
_entity.type
_entity.pdbx_description
1 polymer ?
#
loop_
_entity_poly.entity_id
_entity_poly.type
_entity_poly.pdbx_seq_one_letter_code
_entity_poly.pdbx_strand_id
1 'polypeptide(L)'
;MSAAPCVLWFRQDLRLSDNPALAAAAATGSPVIPVYIWAPEEEGNWPPGGAGRWWLHQSLKKLAADLEALGSRLCLRRGPSLAALRELASESGAEAVFWNRRYEPAVLQRDLSIKESLKKGGLRAESFNAALLFEPWEIKTQTEKPYQVFTPFWKSCLKKSGQIPALLPSARFQTLLRKLPSLRLEEFELEPKIDWAQGLREAWRPGEAGARQELERFLEILRDYPKARDFPDRIGTSRLSPHLHFGEISPRQIWHEIQNRAIQDRRGGVQQAAEVFLRELGWREFAHHLLFHFPHTAEEALRPEFQHFPWKSDPTALRAWQRGKTGYPIVDAGMRELWRTGWMHNRVRMIAA
;
A
#
# COMPACT_ATOMS: atom_id res chain seq x y z
N MET A 1 13.70 -9.87 -35.02
CA MET A 1 12.32 -9.54 -34.56
C MET A 1 12.47 -8.96 -33.17
N SER A 2 11.91 -7.77 -32.87
CA SER A 2 11.98 -7.27 -31.48
C SER A 2 11.12 -8.16 -30.60
N ALA A 3 11.57 -8.43 -29.37
CA ALA A 3 10.79 -9.21 -28.42
C ALA A 3 9.41 -8.56 -28.19
N ALA A 4 8.36 -9.38 -28.09
CA ALA A 4 7.01 -8.89 -27.86
C ALA A 4 6.95 -8.17 -26.50
N PRO A 5 6.32 -6.98 -26.41
CA PRO A 5 6.25 -6.23 -25.16
C PRO A 5 5.52 -6.98 -24.05
N CYS A 6 5.68 -6.49 -22.82
CA CYS A 6 4.86 -6.91 -21.69
C CYS A 6 4.24 -5.69 -20.99
N VAL A 7 3.02 -5.87 -20.49
CA VAL A 7 2.30 -4.88 -19.70
C VAL A 7 2.68 -5.05 -18.24
N LEU A 8 3.02 -3.95 -17.58
CA LEU A 8 3.23 -3.88 -16.13
C LEU A 8 2.09 -3.06 -15.50
N TRP A 9 1.20 -3.72 -14.76
CA TRP A 9 0.02 -3.10 -14.19
C TRP A 9 0.22 -2.64 -12.74
N PHE A 10 0.45 -1.34 -12.58
CA PHE A 10 0.53 -0.64 -11.31
C PHE A 10 -0.85 -0.40 -10.70
N ARG A 11 -0.94 -0.58 -9.38
CA ARG A 11 -2.09 -0.30 -8.49
C ARG A 11 -1.58 0.32 -7.18
N GLN A 12 -1.46 -0.47 -6.11
CA GLN A 12 -0.97 -0.06 -4.77
C GLN A 12 0.50 -0.47 -4.56
N ASP A 13 1.31 -0.16 -5.57
CA ASP A 13 2.71 -0.54 -5.72
C ASP A 13 3.46 0.53 -6.54
N LEU A 14 3.13 1.80 -6.28
CA LEU A 14 3.56 2.98 -7.03
C LEU A 14 5.03 3.34 -6.78
N ARG A 15 5.93 2.40 -7.09
CA ARG A 15 7.39 2.51 -6.94
C ARG A 15 8.12 1.70 -7.99
N LEU A 16 9.35 2.11 -8.27
CA LEU A 16 10.27 1.39 -9.16
C LEU A 16 11.25 0.52 -8.37
N SER A 17 11.64 0.92 -7.15
CA SER A 17 12.51 0.11 -6.29
C SER A 17 11.77 -1.07 -5.66
N ASP A 18 12.50 -2.17 -5.48
CA ASP A 18 11.98 -3.41 -4.87
C ASP A 18 10.57 -3.79 -5.33
N ASN A 19 10.32 -3.71 -6.64
CA ASN A 19 9.05 -4.05 -7.28
C ASN A 19 9.19 -5.38 -8.04
N PRO A 20 8.68 -6.50 -7.50
CA PRO A 20 8.81 -7.83 -8.10
C PRO A 20 8.17 -7.98 -9.48
N ALA A 21 6.99 -7.38 -9.70
CA ALA A 21 6.38 -7.40 -11.02
C ALA A 21 7.24 -6.67 -12.07
N LEU A 22 7.80 -5.52 -11.70
CA LEU A 22 8.73 -4.79 -12.58
C LEU A 22 10.01 -5.59 -12.82
N ALA A 23 10.59 -6.20 -11.77
CA ALA A 23 11.79 -7.01 -11.90
C ALA A 23 11.56 -8.24 -12.80
N ALA A 24 10.40 -8.91 -12.66
CA ALA A 24 10.02 -10.03 -13.50
C ALA A 24 9.78 -9.60 -14.96
N ALA A 25 9.09 -8.48 -15.18
CA ALA A 25 8.89 -7.90 -16.50
C ALA A 25 10.24 -7.54 -17.17
N ALA A 26 11.14 -6.87 -16.44
CA ALA A 26 12.47 -6.52 -16.92
C ALA A 26 13.34 -7.75 -17.26
N ALA A 27 13.24 -8.83 -16.47
CA ALA A 27 13.98 -10.07 -16.68
C ALA A 27 13.59 -10.81 -17.98
N THR A 28 12.45 -10.48 -18.60
CA THR A 28 12.07 -11.03 -19.92
C THR A 28 12.96 -10.51 -21.05
N GLY A 29 13.63 -9.37 -20.87
CA GLY A 29 14.35 -8.67 -21.93
C GLY A 29 13.44 -7.97 -22.95
N SER A 30 12.12 -8.03 -22.77
CA SER A 30 11.13 -7.36 -23.62
C SER A 30 10.91 -5.90 -23.22
N PRO A 31 10.40 -5.06 -24.15
CA PRO A 31 9.88 -3.74 -23.81
C PRO A 31 8.76 -3.83 -22.76
N VAL A 32 8.84 -3.00 -21.70
CA VAL A 32 7.83 -2.93 -20.64
C VAL A 32 6.91 -1.72 -20.88
N ILE A 33 5.61 -1.93 -20.71
CA ILE A 33 4.56 -0.93 -20.83
C ILE A 33 3.93 -0.73 -19.45
N PRO A 34 4.39 0.27 -18.66
CA PRO A 34 3.74 0.66 -17.42
C PRO A 34 2.31 1.13 -17.67
N VAL A 35 1.34 0.59 -16.94
CA VAL A 35 -0.05 1.04 -16.98
C VAL A 35 -0.61 1.19 -15.56
N TYR A 36 -1.39 2.26 -15.36
CA TYR A 36 -2.31 2.41 -14.25
C TYR A 36 -3.74 2.49 -14.78
N ILE A 37 -4.64 1.73 -14.17
CA ILE A 37 -6.06 1.65 -14.56
C ILE A 37 -6.89 2.18 -13.40
N TRP A 38 -7.64 3.25 -13.63
CA TRP A 38 -8.59 3.79 -12.67
C TRP A 38 -9.96 3.12 -12.83
N ALA A 39 -10.29 2.24 -11.89
CA ALA A 39 -11.53 1.46 -11.87
C ALA A 39 -12.11 1.40 -10.44
N PRO A 40 -12.54 2.54 -9.85
CA PRO A 40 -13.02 2.57 -8.47
C PRO A 40 -14.25 1.68 -8.25
N GLU A 41 -15.01 1.39 -9.30
CA GLU A 41 -16.15 0.47 -9.27
C GLU A 41 -15.74 -0.99 -9.03
N GLU A 42 -14.47 -1.34 -9.24
CA GLU A 42 -13.92 -2.68 -9.01
C GLU A 42 -13.29 -2.85 -7.62
N GLU A 43 -13.35 -1.82 -6.76
CA GLU A 43 -12.81 -1.83 -5.38
C GLU A 43 -13.84 -2.30 -4.33
N GLY A 44 -14.96 -2.90 -4.78
CA GLY A 44 -16.06 -3.34 -3.91
C GLY A 44 -16.78 -2.17 -3.24
N ASN A 45 -17.23 -2.37 -2.00
CA ASN A 45 -17.95 -1.35 -1.22
C ASN A 45 -17.04 -0.24 -0.67
N TRP A 46 -15.73 -0.32 -0.92
CA TRP A 46 -14.71 0.54 -0.29
C TRP A 46 -13.84 1.27 -1.31
N PRO A 47 -14.41 2.04 -2.27
CA PRO A 47 -13.62 2.85 -3.16
C PRO A 47 -12.79 3.88 -2.35
N PRO A 48 -11.62 4.30 -2.86
CA PRO A 48 -10.77 5.24 -2.14
C PRO A 48 -11.48 6.58 -1.90
N GLY A 49 -11.47 7.03 -0.65
CA GLY A 49 -12.02 8.31 -0.22
C GLY A 49 -11.20 9.53 -0.70
N GLY A 50 -11.69 10.74 -0.41
CA GLY A 50 -11.12 11.99 -0.93
C GLY A 50 -9.61 12.18 -0.67
N ALA A 51 -9.15 11.93 0.56
CA ALA A 51 -7.72 12.06 0.88
C ALA A 51 -6.86 11.00 0.17
N GLY A 52 -7.39 9.79 0.03
CA GLY A 52 -6.74 8.71 -0.72
C GLY A 52 -6.65 9.01 -2.21
N ARG A 53 -7.70 9.58 -2.81
CA ARG A 53 -7.69 10.05 -4.20
C ARG A 53 -6.70 11.18 -4.42
N TRP A 54 -6.67 12.17 -3.53
CA TRP A 54 -5.67 13.24 -3.58
C TRP A 54 -4.25 12.67 -3.54
N TRP A 55 -3.98 11.76 -2.59
CA TRP A 55 -2.66 11.10 -2.47
C TRP A 55 -2.31 10.36 -3.76
N LEU A 56 -3.23 9.52 -4.25
CA LEU A 56 -3.07 8.77 -5.50
C LEU A 56 -2.73 9.67 -6.69
N HIS A 57 -3.41 10.82 -6.84
CA HIS A 57 -3.08 11.77 -7.90
C HIS A 57 -1.62 12.22 -7.81
N GLN A 58 -1.18 12.64 -6.63
CA GLN A 58 0.19 13.11 -6.43
C GLN A 58 1.20 11.99 -6.69
N SER A 59 0.93 10.77 -6.24
CA SER A 59 1.82 9.62 -6.44
C SER A 59 1.92 9.19 -7.90
N LEU A 60 0.80 9.17 -8.65
CA LEU A 60 0.82 8.86 -10.08
C LEU A 60 1.60 9.92 -10.86
N LYS A 61 1.48 11.19 -10.48
CA LYS A 61 2.27 12.28 -11.07
C LYS A 61 3.78 12.07 -10.84
N LYS A 62 4.18 11.63 -9.65
CA LYS A 62 5.59 11.32 -9.34
C LYS A 62 6.08 10.08 -10.09
N LEU A 63 5.32 8.99 -10.05
CA LEU A 63 5.65 7.77 -10.79
C LEU A 63 5.79 8.02 -12.30
N ALA A 64 4.91 8.83 -12.89
CA ALA A 64 5.00 9.21 -14.29
C ALA A 64 6.31 9.96 -14.60
N ALA A 65 6.70 10.92 -13.76
CA ALA A 65 7.96 11.65 -13.92
C ALA A 65 9.18 10.75 -13.75
N ASP A 66 9.15 9.82 -12.79
CA ASP A 66 10.24 8.86 -12.56
C ASP A 66 10.39 7.89 -13.75
N LEU A 67 9.28 7.47 -14.36
CA LEU A 67 9.27 6.67 -15.58
C LEU A 67 9.77 7.45 -16.80
N GLU A 68 9.39 8.72 -16.94
CA GLU A 68 9.86 9.60 -18.02
C GLU A 68 11.38 9.84 -17.94
N ALA A 69 11.93 9.99 -16.74
CA ALA A 69 13.38 10.09 -16.52
C ALA A 69 14.14 8.83 -16.99
N LEU A 70 13.47 7.68 -17.06
CA LEU A 70 14.00 6.43 -17.61
C LEU A 70 13.68 6.23 -19.10
N GLY A 71 13.11 7.23 -19.77
CA GLY A 71 12.69 7.13 -21.18
C GLY A 71 11.46 6.25 -21.39
N SER A 72 10.69 5.98 -20.32
CA SER A 72 9.42 5.27 -20.35
C SER A 72 8.25 6.26 -20.21
N ARG A 73 7.04 5.74 -20.09
CA ARG A 73 5.83 6.54 -19.85
C ARG A 73 4.80 5.71 -19.10
N LEU A 74 4.11 6.33 -18.14
CA LEU A 74 2.95 5.73 -17.51
C LEU A 74 1.73 5.85 -18.41
N CYS A 75 1.21 4.71 -18.86
CA CYS A 75 -0.05 4.64 -19.60
C CYS A 75 -1.23 4.73 -18.62
N LEU A 76 -2.17 5.64 -18.85
CA LEU A 76 -3.35 5.82 -18.02
C LEU A 76 -4.61 5.34 -18.75
N ARG A 77 -5.39 4.49 -18.08
CA ARG A 77 -6.68 3.96 -18.55
C ARG A 77 -7.75 4.14 -17.46
N ARG A 78 -9.02 4.14 -17.86
CA ARG A 78 -10.17 4.19 -16.95
C ARG A 78 -11.21 3.17 -17.38
N GLY A 79 -11.88 2.55 -16.41
CA GLY A 79 -12.94 1.57 -16.66
C GLY A 79 -12.50 0.13 -16.32
N PRO A 80 -13.25 -0.88 -16.78
CA PRO A 80 -13.02 -2.28 -16.37
C PRO A 80 -11.60 -2.75 -16.66
N SER A 81 -10.89 -3.26 -15.65
CA SER A 81 -9.47 -3.57 -15.74
C SER A 81 -9.17 -4.64 -16.79
N LEU A 82 -10.02 -5.68 -16.90
CA LEU A 82 -9.84 -6.73 -17.89
C LEU A 82 -9.92 -6.19 -19.34
N ALA A 83 -10.89 -5.32 -19.60
CA ALA A 83 -11.10 -4.73 -20.93
C ALA A 83 -9.89 -3.86 -21.29
N ALA A 84 -9.50 -2.94 -20.39
CA ALA A 84 -8.36 -2.07 -20.59
C ALA A 84 -7.03 -2.84 -20.78
N LEU A 85 -6.80 -3.94 -20.05
CA LEU A 85 -5.61 -4.78 -20.23
C LEU A 85 -5.61 -5.51 -21.59
N ARG A 86 -6.76 -6.02 -22.03
CA ARG A 86 -6.91 -6.69 -23.35
C ARG A 86 -6.73 -5.71 -24.50
N GLU A 87 -7.35 -4.53 -24.40
CA GLU A 87 -7.17 -3.44 -25.36
C GLU A 87 -5.71 -3.04 -25.45
N LEU A 88 -5.05 -2.80 -24.31
CA LEU A 88 -3.64 -2.43 -24.29
C LEU A 88 -2.75 -3.53 -24.88
N ALA A 89 -3.03 -4.80 -24.59
CA ALA A 89 -2.29 -5.92 -25.18
C ALA A 89 -2.47 -5.98 -26.70
N SER A 90 -3.69 -5.79 -27.20
CA SER A 90 -3.98 -5.74 -28.64
C SER A 90 -3.32 -4.55 -29.34
N GLU A 91 -3.40 -3.35 -28.75
CA GLU A 91 -2.79 -2.12 -29.28
C GLU A 91 -1.26 -2.27 -29.37
N SER A 92 -0.65 -2.85 -28.33
CA SER A 92 0.79 -2.91 -28.16
C SER A 92 1.46 -4.13 -28.80
N GLY A 93 0.71 -5.21 -29.05
CA GLY A 93 1.25 -6.53 -29.36
C GLY A 93 1.89 -7.22 -28.15
N ALA A 94 1.50 -6.85 -26.93
CA ALA A 94 2.07 -7.44 -25.73
C ALA A 94 1.57 -8.89 -25.54
N GLU A 95 2.48 -9.77 -25.13
CA GLU A 95 2.20 -11.20 -24.91
C GLU A 95 2.12 -11.57 -23.43
N ALA A 96 2.45 -10.63 -22.54
CA ALA A 96 2.44 -10.85 -21.10
C ALA A 96 1.91 -9.66 -20.31
N VAL A 97 1.29 -9.95 -19.16
CA VAL A 97 0.83 -8.99 -18.16
C VAL A 97 1.39 -9.40 -16.80
N PHE A 98 2.11 -8.49 -16.16
CA PHE A 98 2.71 -8.66 -14.84
C PHE A 98 2.14 -7.65 -13.85
N TRP A 99 1.86 -8.09 -12.62
CA TRP A 99 1.36 -7.21 -11.55
C TRP A 99 1.70 -7.73 -10.15
N ASN A 100 1.54 -6.92 -9.12
CA ASN A 100 1.71 -7.35 -7.72
C ASN A 100 0.39 -7.71 -7.02
N ARG A 101 0.38 -8.62 -6.06
CA ARG A 101 -0.87 -9.07 -5.42
C ARG A 101 -1.44 -8.00 -4.51
N ARG A 102 -2.77 -7.96 -4.45
CA ARG A 102 -3.58 -7.26 -3.46
C ARG A 102 -4.44 -8.30 -2.74
N TYR A 103 -4.86 -8.00 -1.51
CA TYR A 103 -5.38 -9.02 -0.58
C TYR A 103 -6.79 -8.74 -0.09
N GLU A 104 -7.38 -7.62 -0.49
CA GLU A 104 -8.76 -7.27 -0.21
C GLU A 104 -9.71 -8.25 -0.93
N PRO A 105 -10.78 -8.73 -0.29
CA PRO A 105 -11.57 -9.86 -0.81
C PRO A 105 -12.11 -9.64 -2.24
N ALA A 106 -12.73 -8.49 -2.50
CA ALA A 106 -13.27 -8.15 -3.82
C ALA A 106 -12.16 -8.08 -4.89
N VAL A 107 -11.02 -7.49 -4.52
CA VAL A 107 -9.85 -7.33 -5.40
C VAL A 107 -9.21 -8.68 -5.72
N LEU A 108 -9.09 -9.57 -4.74
CA LEU A 108 -8.56 -10.92 -4.93
C LEU A 108 -9.41 -11.71 -5.93
N GLN A 109 -10.75 -11.68 -5.78
CA GLN A 109 -11.67 -12.35 -6.71
C GLN A 109 -11.59 -11.79 -8.12
N ARG A 110 -11.50 -10.46 -8.24
CA ARG A 110 -11.28 -9.78 -9.53
C ARG A 110 -9.97 -10.23 -10.18
N ASP A 111 -8.86 -10.20 -9.45
CA ASP A 111 -7.54 -10.54 -9.98
C ASP A 111 -7.46 -12.01 -10.43
N LEU A 112 -8.15 -12.94 -9.74
CA LEU A 112 -8.29 -14.33 -10.18
C LEU A 112 -9.03 -14.42 -11.52
N SER A 113 -10.19 -13.77 -11.63
CA SER A 113 -10.99 -13.74 -12.87
C SER A 113 -10.23 -13.12 -14.04
N ILE A 114 -9.51 -12.01 -13.80
CA ILE A 114 -8.64 -11.36 -14.79
C ILE A 114 -7.55 -12.32 -15.25
N LYS A 115 -6.83 -12.96 -14.32
CA LYS A 115 -5.72 -13.86 -14.64
C LYS A 115 -6.17 -15.05 -15.50
N GLU A 116 -7.29 -15.68 -15.15
CA GLU A 116 -7.88 -16.75 -15.96
C GLU A 116 -8.29 -16.27 -17.35
N SER A 117 -8.93 -15.10 -17.41
CA SER A 117 -9.42 -14.49 -18.65
C SER A 117 -8.31 -14.06 -19.62
N LEU A 118 -7.18 -13.60 -19.09
CA LEU A 118 -5.99 -13.27 -19.88
C LEU A 118 -5.32 -14.54 -20.41
N LYS A 119 -5.14 -15.56 -19.57
CA LYS A 119 -4.57 -16.86 -19.98
C LYS A 119 -5.39 -17.57 -21.04
N LYS A 120 -6.71 -17.59 -20.90
CA LYS A 120 -7.63 -18.12 -21.94
C LYS A 120 -7.52 -17.36 -23.26
N GLY A 121 -7.15 -16.07 -23.21
CA GLY A 121 -6.87 -15.25 -24.38
C GLY A 121 -5.44 -15.37 -24.93
N GLY A 122 -4.64 -16.33 -24.45
CA GLY A 122 -3.27 -16.57 -24.93
C GLY A 122 -2.19 -15.67 -24.31
N LEU A 123 -2.54 -14.79 -23.37
CA LEU A 123 -1.58 -13.92 -22.69
C LEU A 123 -0.96 -14.62 -21.48
N ARG A 124 0.36 -14.49 -21.30
CA ARG A 124 1.03 -14.85 -20.06
C ARG A 124 0.60 -13.88 -18.96
N ALA A 125 0.08 -14.37 -17.85
CA ALA A 125 -0.42 -13.55 -16.75
C ALA A 125 0.19 -13.99 -15.42
N GLU A 126 1.00 -13.12 -14.80
CA GLU A 126 1.77 -13.42 -13.59
C GLU A 126 1.66 -12.33 -12.53
N SER A 127 1.67 -12.78 -11.28
CA SER A 127 1.36 -11.95 -10.11
C SER A 127 2.32 -12.27 -8.95
N PHE A 128 2.87 -11.26 -8.27
CA PHE A 128 3.93 -11.43 -7.27
C PHE A 128 3.63 -10.78 -5.92
N ASN A 129 4.31 -11.20 -4.84
CA ASN A 129 4.19 -10.55 -3.54
C ASN A 129 5.09 -9.31 -3.44
N ALA A 130 4.48 -8.13 -3.38
CA ALA A 130 5.20 -6.87 -3.17
C ALA A 130 4.72 -6.06 -1.96
N ALA A 131 3.57 -6.43 -1.40
CA ALA A 131 2.90 -5.67 -0.36
C ALA A 131 3.13 -6.26 1.03
N LEU A 132 3.58 -7.51 1.16
CA LEU A 132 3.76 -8.20 2.44
C LEU A 132 5.18 -8.79 2.57
N LEU A 133 5.60 -8.98 3.82
CA LEU A 133 6.81 -9.74 4.15
C LEU A 133 6.57 -11.24 3.95
N PHE A 134 5.38 -11.72 4.33
CA PHE A 134 4.98 -13.12 4.24
C PHE A 134 3.62 -13.23 3.58
N GLU A 135 3.42 -14.24 2.74
CA GLU A 135 2.08 -14.48 2.21
C GLU A 135 1.13 -14.96 3.33
N PRO A 136 -0.15 -14.54 3.35
CA PRO A 136 -1.09 -14.92 4.41
C PRO A 136 -1.26 -16.44 4.58
N TRP A 137 -1.09 -17.22 3.50
CA TRP A 137 -1.17 -18.68 3.53
C TRP A 137 0.12 -19.38 4.01
N GLU A 138 1.24 -18.67 4.14
CA GLU A 138 2.52 -19.22 4.60
C GLU A 138 2.65 -19.28 6.13
N ILE A 139 1.86 -18.47 6.85
CA ILE A 139 1.90 -18.37 8.31
C ILE A 139 0.69 -19.08 8.93
N LYS A 140 0.91 -20.27 9.49
CA LYS A 140 -0.13 -21.10 10.10
C LYS A 140 0.24 -21.55 11.51
N THR A 141 -0.75 -21.94 12.31
CA THR A 141 -0.52 -22.65 13.57
C THR A 141 0.08 -24.03 13.32
N GLN A 142 0.55 -24.68 14.39
CA GLN A 142 0.98 -26.09 14.33
C GLN A 142 -0.14 -27.05 13.89
N THR A 143 -1.39 -26.64 14.05
CA THR A 143 -2.59 -27.37 13.61
C THR A 143 -3.10 -26.91 12.23
N GLU A 144 -2.25 -26.23 11.45
CA GLU A 144 -2.55 -25.70 10.11
C GLU A 144 -3.73 -24.71 10.02
N LYS A 145 -4.13 -24.11 11.14
CA LYS A 145 -5.19 -23.10 11.21
C LYS A 145 -4.64 -21.68 11.10
N PRO A 146 -5.45 -20.69 10.67
CA PRO A 146 -5.06 -19.29 10.71
C PRO A 146 -4.97 -18.78 12.15
N TYR A 147 -4.03 -17.86 12.40
CA TYR A 147 -3.96 -17.15 13.68
C TYR A 147 -5.06 -16.09 13.81
N GLN A 148 -5.64 -15.99 15.01
CA GLN A 148 -6.54 -14.89 15.42
C GLN A 148 -5.95 -14.03 16.55
N VAL A 149 -4.74 -14.36 17.04
CA VAL A 149 -4.04 -13.64 18.10
C VAL A 149 -2.66 -13.21 17.59
N PHE A 150 -2.33 -11.93 17.80
CA PHE A 150 -1.12 -11.31 17.25
C PHE A 150 0.19 -11.91 17.77
N THR A 151 0.34 -12.09 19.08
CA THR A 151 1.62 -12.53 19.67
C THR A 151 2.13 -13.87 19.10
N PRO A 152 1.33 -14.96 19.04
CA PRO A 152 1.80 -16.21 18.45
C PRO A 152 1.99 -16.11 16.92
N PHE A 153 1.17 -15.31 16.22
CA PHE A 153 1.36 -15.00 14.80
C PHE A 153 2.74 -14.36 14.54
N TRP A 154 3.08 -13.30 15.30
CA TRP A 154 4.32 -12.59 15.12
C TRP A 154 5.54 -13.43 15.49
N LYS A 155 5.44 -14.25 16.54
CA LYS A 155 6.48 -15.24 16.86
C LYS A 155 6.72 -16.24 15.72
N SER A 156 5.65 -16.64 15.00
CA SER A 156 5.78 -17.52 13.83
C SER A 156 6.46 -16.80 12.66
N CYS A 157 6.11 -15.54 12.41
CA CYS A 157 6.76 -14.70 11.39
C CYS A 157 8.26 -14.53 11.67
N LEU A 158 8.63 -14.19 12.91
CA LEU A 158 10.03 -14.02 13.30
C LEU A 158 10.87 -15.29 13.13
N LYS A 159 10.30 -16.48 13.38
CA LYS A 159 11.00 -17.75 13.09
C LYS A 159 11.33 -17.95 11.61
N LYS A 160 10.55 -17.30 10.73
CA LYS A 160 10.74 -17.32 9.28
C LYS A 160 11.43 -16.06 8.75
N SER A 161 11.87 -15.13 9.59
CA SER A 161 12.42 -13.85 9.12
C SER A 161 13.67 -13.99 8.26
N GLY A 162 14.44 -15.07 8.41
CA GLY A 162 15.57 -15.40 7.53
C GLY A 162 15.15 -15.76 6.10
N GLN A 163 13.86 -15.97 5.84
CA GLN A 163 13.29 -16.23 4.51
C GLN A 163 12.81 -14.95 3.81
N ILE A 164 12.84 -13.79 4.49
CA ILE A 164 12.48 -12.51 3.86
C ILE A 164 13.46 -12.26 2.71
N PRO A 165 12.98 -12.14 1.46
CA PRO A 165 13.86 -11.98 0.32
C PRO A 165 14.76 -10.75 0.43
N ALA A 166 15.97 -10.86 -0.10
CA ALA A 166 16.85 -9.71 -0.29
C ALA A 166 16.18 -8.67 -1.20
N LEU A 167 16.59 -7.40 -1.05
CA LEU A 167 16.09 -6.33 -1.91
C LEU A 167 16.47 -6.57 -3.36
N LEU A 168 15.50 -6.38 -4.25
CA LEU A 168 15.76 -6.46 -5.68
C LEU A 168 16.63 -5.28 -6.13
N PRO A 169 17.59 -5.51 -7.05
CA PRO A 169 18.35 -4.41 -7.63
C PRO A 169 17.42 -3.51 -8.46
N SER A 170 17.82 -2.26 -8.66
CA SER A 170 17.08 -1.34 -9.53
C SER A 170 16.94 -1.93 -10.93
N ALA A 171 15.70 -2.14 -11.35
CA ALA A 171 15.40 -2.75 -12.64
C ALA A 171 15.79 -1.80 -13.79
N ARG A 172 16.64 -2.27 -14.70
CA ARG A 172 16.79 -1.67 -16.03
C ARG A 172 15.89 -2.43 -16.98
N PHE A 173 15.04 -1.72 -17.71
CA PHE A 173 14.09 -2.33 -18.63
C PHE A 173 14.05 -1.57 -19.95
N GLN A 174 13.74 -2.29 -21.03
CA GLN A 174 13.55 -1.67 -22.34
C GLN A 174 12.20 -0.97 -22.37
N THR A 175 12.13 0.19 -23.04
CA THR A 175 10.89 0.96 -23.14
C THR A 175 10.28 0.78 -24.52
N LEU A 176 8.95 0.80 -24.60
CA LEU A 176 8.28 0.81 -25.89
C LEU A 176 8.39 2.21 -26.50
N LEU A 177 9.10 2.31 -27.64
CA LEU A 177 9.28 3.59 -28.34
C LEU A 177 7.97 4.15 -28.95
N ARG A 178 7.04 3.26 -29.29
CA ARG A 178 5.73 3.64 -29.86
C ARG A 178 4.84 4.25 -28.78
N LYS A 179 4.29 5.44 -29.06
CA LYS A 179 3.25 6.05 -28.21
C LYS A 179 1.94 5.27 -28.34
N LEU A 180 1.45 4.78 -27.21
CA LEU A 180 0.10 4.21 -27.08
C LEU A 180 -0.88 5.32 -26.68
N PRO A 181 -2.18 5.18 -27.00
CA PRO A 181 -3.23 6.03 -26.43
C PRO A 181 -3.10 6.07 -24.90
N SER A 182 -3.41 7.19 -24.27
CA SER A 182 -3.37 7.34 -22.82
C SER A 182 -4.22 8.53 -22.42
N LEU A 183 -4.97 8.40 -21.33
CA LEU A 183 -5.63 9.52 -20.69
C LEU A 183 -4.59 10.47 -20.07
N ARG A 184 -5.00 11.71 -19.85
CA ARG A 184 -4.30 12.64 -18.95
C ARG A 184 -4.73 12.36 -17.52
N LEU A 185 -3.86 12.65 -16.56
CA LEU A 185 -4.13 12.36 -15.15
C LEU A 185 -5.33 13.15 -14.61
N GLU A 186 -5.56 14.35 -15.12
CA GLU A 186 -6.67 15.23 -14.75
C GLU A 186 -8.04 14.60 -15.08
N GLU A 187 -8.10 13.72 -16.08
CA GLU A 187 -9.34 13.04 -16.51
C GLU A 187 -9.84 11.98 -15.51
N PHE A 188 -9.02 11.63 -14.51
CA PHE A 188 -9.45 10.79 -13.40
C PHE A 188 -10.23 11.55 -12.32
N GLU A 189 -10.18 12.89 -12.33
CA GLU A 189 -10.88 13.76 -11.36
C GLU A 189 -10.59 13.37 -9.89
N LEU A 190 -9.33 13.05 -9.60
CA LEU A 190 -8.88 12.59 -8.28
C LEU A 190 -8.69 13.74 -7.28
N GLU A 191 -8.38 14.94 -7.76
CA GLU A 191 -8.24 16.12 -6.91
C GLU A 191 -9.61 16.66 -6.47
N PRO A 192 -9.69 17.27 -5.27
CA PRO A 192 -10.95 17.79 -4.78
C PRO A 192 -11.40 19.03 -5.55
N LYS A 193 -12.71 19.12 -5.86
CA LYS A 193 -13.32 20.28 -6.53
C LYS A 193 -13.30 21.55 -5.67
N ILE A 194 -13.40 21.39 -4.35
CA ILE A 194 -13.23 22.47 -3.36
C ILE A 194 -11.91 22.21 -2.67
N ASP A 195 -11.01 23.19 -2.62
CA ASP A 195 -9.65 22.98 -2.12
C ASP A 195 -9.59 22.88 -0.59
N TRP A 196 -9.98 21.73 -0.04
CA TRP A 196 -9.79 21.37 1.36
C TRP A 196 -8.45 20.68 1.62
N ALA A 197 -7.67 20.38 0.56
CA ALA A 197 -6.43 19.59 0.63
C ALA A 197 -5.17 20.42 0.94
N GLN A 198 -5.30 21.73 1.23
CA GLN A 198 -4.15 22.58 1.58
C GLN A 198 -3.31 21.97 2.70
N GLY A 199 -3.94 21.56 3.81
CA GLY A 199 -3.22 20.95 4.94
C GLY A 199 -2.55 19.61 4.59
N LEU A 200 -3.08 18.87 3.61
CA LEU A 200 -2.41 17.68 3.08
C LEU A 200 -1.13 18.03 2.33
N ARG A 201 -1.17 19.07 1.48
CA ARG A 201 0.01 19.56 0.73
C ARG A 201 1.09 20.11 1.67
N GLU A 202 0.71 20.73 2.77
CA GLU A 202 1.64 21.18 3.81
C GLU A 202 2.28 19.98 4.54
N ALA A 203 1.46 18.98 4.92
CA ALA A 203 1.88 17.90 5.80
C ALA A 203 2.63 16.74 5.11
N TRP A 204 2.46 16.56 3.78
CA TRP A 204 2.88 15.34 3.09
C TRP A 204 3.62 15.58 1.78
N ARG A 205 4.44 14.59 1.41
CA ARG A 205 5.15 14.50 0.14
C ARG A 205 4.91 13.11 -0.48
N PRO A 206 3.77 12.86 -1.15
CA PRO A 206 3.50 11.57 -1.79
C PRO A 206 4.55 11.18 -2.84
N GLY A 207 4.70 9.87 -3.05
CA GLY A 207 5.63 9.27 -4.02
C GLY A 207 6.84 8.59 -3.36
N GLU A 208 7.51 7.76 -4.14
CA GLU A 208 8.66 6.94 -3.70
C GLU A 208 9.79 7.75 -3.05
N ALA A 209 10.13 8.92 -3.62
CA ALA A 209 11.15 9.80 -3.04
C ALA A 209 10.74 10.34 -1.65
N GLY A 210 9.47 10.66 -1.45
CA GLY A 210 8.96 11.11 -0.14
C GLY A 210 8.93 9.97 0.87
N ALA A 211 8.57 8.75 0.43
CA ALA A 211 8.62 7.56 1.28
C ALA A 211 10.04 7.29 1.80
N ARG A 212 11.04 7.42 0.92
CA ARG A 212 12.46 7.29 1.27
C ARG A 212 12.90 8.36 2.26
N GLN A 213 12.53 9.63 2.03
CA GLN A 213 12.86 10.73 2.94
C GLN A 213 12.27 10.50 4.35
N GLU A 214 11.02 10.04 4.44
CA GLU A 214 10.40 9.73 5.73
C GLU A 214 11.06 8.54 6.44
N LEU A 215 11.52 7.53 5.70
CA LEU A 215 12.29 6.42 6.27
C LEU A 215 13.66 6.91 6.78
N GLU A 216 14.40 7.66 5.97
CA GLU A 216 15.71 8.23 6.35
C GLU A 216 15.59 9.07 7.64
N ARG A 217 14.61 9.99 7.68
CA ARG A 217 14.28 10.77 8.89
C ARG A 217 13.95 9.87 10.08
N PHE A 218 13.17 8.81 9.87
CA PHE A 218 12.79 7.92 10.95
C PHE A 218 13.98 7.12 11.51
N LEU A 219 14.93 6.70 10.66
CA LEU A 219 16.15 6.00 11.09
C LEU A 219 17.03 6.85 12.01
N GLU A 220 16.98 8.18 11.90
CA GLU A 220 17.67 9.11 12.79
C GLU A 220 17.07 9.10 14.21
N ILE A 221 15.74 9.01 14.32
CA ILE A 221 15.02 9.02 15.61
C ILE A 221 14.63 7.63 16.11
N LEU A 222 15.00 6.57 15.39
CA LEU A 222 14.59 5.19 15.68
C LEU A 222 14.86 4.79 17.12
N ARG A 223 16.01 5.15 17.68
CA ARG A 223 16.39 4.81 19.06
C ARG A 223 15.33 5.25 20.09
N ASP A 224 14.69 6.39 19.87
CA ASP A 224 13.72 6.97 20.81
C ASP A 224 12.29 6.46 20.57
N TYR A 225 12.06 5.71 19.49
CA TYR A 225 10.75 5.20 19.09
C TYR A 225 9.98 4.51 20.24
N PRO A 226 10.58 3.57 21.03
CA PRO A 226 9.85 2.91 22.11
C PRO A 226 9.31 3.86 23.17
N LYS A 227 9.98 4.99 23.40
CA LYS A 227 9.58 5.99 24.41
C LYS A 227 8.66 7.05 23.81
N ALA A 228 8.83 7.41 22.54
CA ALA A 228 8.11 8.52 21.92
C ALA A 228 6.77 8.11 21.27
N ARG A 229 6.60 6.84 20.86
CA ARG A 229 5.45 6.36 20.08
C ARG A 229 4.07 6.49 20.72
N ASP A 230 4.01 6.73 22.02
CA ASP A 230 2.76 6.83 22.78
C ASP A 230 2.35 8.29 23.04
N PHE A 231 3.22 9.26 22.70
CA PHE A 231 3.01 10.68 22.93
C PHE A 231 2.65 11.42 21.63
N PRO A 232 1.39 11.88 21.47
CA PRO A 232 0.94 12.53 20.23
C PRO A 232 1.38 14.00 20.10
N ASP A 233 1.98 14.59 21.13
CA ASP A 233 2.46 15.97 21.15
C ASP A 233 3.78 16.19 20.39
N ARG A 234 4.39 15.11 19.88
CA ARG A 234 5.71 15.11 19.23
C ARG A 234 5.76 14.17 18.03
N ILE A 235 6.73 14.42 17.14
CA ILE A 235 6.98 13.56 15.99
C ILE A 235 7.85 12.36 16.43
N GLY A 236 7.21 11.38 17.06
CA GLY A 236 7.86 10.17 17.58
C GLY A 236 7.74 8.93 16.68
N THR A 237 7.09 9.03 15.52
CA THR A 237 6.77 7.87 14.67
C THR A 237 7.27 8.04 13.23
N SER A 238 7.25 6.95 12.45
CA SER A 238 7.79 6.93 11.09
C SER A 238 6.97 7.74 10.08
N ARG A 239 5.67 7.92 10.32
CA ARG A 239 4.72 8.52 9.35
C ARG A 239 4.69 7.81 7.98
N LEU A 240 5.18 6.56 7.90
CA LEU A 240 5.25 5.77 6.65
C LEU A 240 3.93 5.10 6.25
N SER A 241 2.87 5.18 7.06
CA SER A 241 1.61 4.45 6.80
C SER A 241 0.96 4.72 5.43
N PRO A 242 0.80 5.97 4.94
CA PRO A 242 0.26 6.18 3.59
C PRO A 242 1.20 5.68 2.49
N HIS A 243 2.52 5.88 2.63
CA HIS A 243 3.50 5.36 1.68
C HIS A 243 3.45 3.83 1.55
N LEU A 244 3.29 3.12 2.68
CA LEU A 244 3.09 1.67 2.71
C LEU A 244 1.76 1.22 2.09
N HIS A 245 0.71 2.03 2.22
CA HIS A 245 -0.61 1.73 1.66
C HIS A 245 -0.62 1.87 0.13
N PHE A 246 -0.02 2.93 -0.41
CA PHE A 246 0.10 3.14 -1.86
C PHE A 246 1.29 2.40 -2.49
N GLY A 247 2.06 1.67 -1.66
CA GLY A 247 3.19 0.86 -2.10
C GLY A 247 4.34 1.66 -2.69
N GLU A 248 4.53 2.89 -2.22
CA GLU A 248 5.65 3.78 -2.57
C GLU A 248 6.96 3.37 -1.90
N ILE A 249 6.86 2.50 -0.89
CA ILE A 249 7.99 1.80 -0.26
C ILE A 249 7.54 0.39 0.11
N SER A 250 8.41 -0.60 -0.10
CA SER A 250 8.08 -1.98 0.26
C SER A 250 8.28 -2.23 1.76
N PRO A 251 7.53 -3.16 2.38
CA PRO A 251 7.81 -3.58 3.75
C PRO A 251 9.18 -4.27 3.86
N ARG A 252 9.70 -4.89 2.79
CA ARG A 252 11.05 -5.48 2.78
C ARG A 252 12.14 -4.42 2.87
N GLN A 253 11.99 -3.29 2.16
CA GLN A 253 12.90 -2.15 2.26
C GLN A 253 12.95 -1.63 3.70
N ILE A 254 11.79 -1.39 4.31
CA ILE A 254 11.72 -0.97 5.72
C ILE A 254 12.38 -2.01 6.62
N TRP A 255 12.06 -3.30 6.46
CA TRP A 255 12.64 -4.37 7.26
C TRP A 255 14.17 -4.37 7.21
N HIS A 256 14.74 -4.39 6.01
CA HIS A 256 16.19 -4.45 5.82
C HIS A 256 16.90 -3.20 6.30
N GLU A 257 16.36 -2.01 6.05
CA GLU A 257 16.97 -0.75 6.53
C GLU A 257 16.96 -0.65 8.07
N ILE A 258 15.88 -1.07 8.72
CA ILE A 258 15.78 -1.10 10.19
C ILE A 258 16.78 -2.11 10.78
N GLN A 259 16.88 -3.30 10.19
CA GLN A 259 17.85 -4.32 10.63
C GLN A 259 19.29 -3.85 10.43
N ASN A 260 19.61 -3.28 9.26
CA ASN A 260 20.93 -2.72 8.97
C ASN A 260 21.32 -1.64 9.98
N ARG A 261 20.38 -0.74 10.30
CA ARG A 261 20.60 0.31 11.30
C ARG A 261 20.84 -0.25 12.70
N ALA A 262 20.15 -1.32 13.07
CA ALA A 262 20.36 -2.00 14.35
C ALA A 262 21.73 -2.69 14.43
N ILE A 263 22.16 -3.37 13.36
CA ILE A 263 23.48 -4.01 13.28
C ILE A 263 24.62 -2.99 13.35
N GLN A 264 24.44 -1.81 12.75
CA GLN A 264 25.46 -0.76 12.73
C GLN A 264 25.55 0.05 14.04
N ASP A 265 24.60 -0.11 14.97
CA ASP A 265 24.54 0.69 16.20
C ASP A 265 25.57 0.24 17.25
N ARG A 266 26.73 0.88 17.24
CA ARG A 266 27.78 0.67 18.23
C ARG A 266 27.42 1.16 19.64
N ARG A 267 26.43 2.06 19.77
CA ARG A 267 26.08 2.70 21.05
C ARG A 267 25.08 1.88 21.88
N GLY A 268 24.46 0.87 21.27
CA GLY A 268 23.41 0.07 21.90
C GLY A 268 22.05 0.80 21.96
N GLY A 269 21.00 0.01 22.14
CA GLY A 269 19.62 0.48 22.28
C GLY A 269 18.82 0.52 20.97
N VAL A 270 19.46 0.64 19.80
CA VAL A 270 18.73 0.60 18.51
C VAL A 270 18.13 -0.78 18.24
N GLN A 271 18.79 -1.88 18.65
CA GLN A 271 18.25 -3.23 18.50
C GLN A 271 16.86 -3.39 19.12
N GLN A 272 16.70 -2.96 20.38
CA GLN A 272 15.41 -3.01 21.06
C GLN A 272 14.38 -2.12 20.36
N ALA A 273 14.78 -0.94 19.91
CA ALA A 273 13.89 -0.03 19.19
C ALA A 273 13.45 -0.60 17.84
N ALA A 274 14.35 -1.24 17.11
CA ALA A 274 14.09 -1.95 15.87
C ALA A 274 13.07 -3.07 16.09
N GLU A 275 13.23 -3.90 17.12
CA GLU A 275 12.26 -4.95 17.46
C GLU A 275 10.86 -4.40 17.76
N VAL A 276 10.77 -3.30 18.51
CA VAL A 276 9.50 -2.64 18.82
C VAL A 276 8.86 -2.08 17.55
N PHE A 277 9.63 -1.46 16.65
CA PHE A 277 9.10 -0.92 15.39
C PHE A 277 8.69 -2.01 14.40
N LEU A 278 9.52 -3.04 14.21
CA LEU A 278 9.22 -4.17 13.32
C LEU A 278 8.00 -4.95 13.78
N ARG A 279 7.72 -4.98 15.10
CA ARG A 279 6.46 -5.51 15.62
C ARG A 279 5.24 -4.75 15.12
N GLU A 280 5.33 -3.43 14.90
CA GLU A 280 4.24 -2.65 14.31
C GLU A 280 4.07 -2.91 12.81
N LEU A 281 5.17 -3.21 12.09
CA LEU A 281 5.06 -3.77 10.74
C LEU A 281 4.38 -5.14 10.77
N GLY A 282 4.66 -5.95 11.80
CA GLY A 282 3.95 -7.19 12.07
C GLY A 282 2.44 -7.02 12.29
N TRP A 283 1.99 -5.93 12.93
CA TRP A 283 0.55 -5.64 13.06
C TRP A 283 -0.11 -5.38 11.71
N ARG A 284 0.60 -4.77 10.76
CA ARG A 284 0.15 -4.62 9.38
C ARG A 284 0.03 -5.98 8.68
N GLU A 285 1.04 -6.84 8.79
CA GLU A 285 0.98 -8.22 8.26
C GLU A 285 -0.21 -8.99 8.86
N PHE A 286 -0.44 -8.83 10.16
CA PHE A 286 -1.52 -9.49 10.87
C PHE A 286 -2.91 -9.00 10.42
N ALA A 287 -3.08 -7.70 10.13
CA ALA A 287 -4.32 -7.17 9.58
C ALA A 287 -4.64 -7.78 8.20
N HIS A 288 -3.64 -7.90 7.33
CA HIS A 288 -3.81 -8.60 6.04
C HIS A 288 -4.09 -10.10 6.23
N HIS A 289 -3.42 -10.75 7.19
CA HIS A 289 -3.67 -12.15 7.54
C HIS A 289 -5.12 -12.37 7.98
N LEU A 290 -5.65 -11.52 8.88
CA LEU A 290 -7.03 -11.61 9.33
C LEU A 290 -8.00 -11.38 8.17
N LEU A 291 -7.82 -10.32 7.37
CA LEU A 291 -8.72 -10.02 6.27
C LEU A 291 -8.74 -11.14 5.21
N PHE A 292 -7.59 -11.75 4.92
CA PHE A 292 -7.49 -12.86 3.98
C PHE A 292 -8.22 -14.12 4.47
N HIS A 293 -8.01 -14.52 5.73
CA HIS A 293 -8.60 -15.75 6.28
C HIS A 293 -10.04 -15.57 6.78
N PHE A 294 -10.45 -14.35 7.09
CA PHE A 294 -11.77 -13.99 7.58
C PHE A 294 -12.35 -12.82 6.75
N PRO A 295 -12.66 -13.01 5.47
CA PRO A 295 -13.02 -11.93 4.55
C PRO A 295 -14.31 -11.17 4.91
N HIS A 296 -15.21 -11.79 5.69
CA HIS A 296 -16.42 -11.13 6.21
C HIS A 296 -16.11 -9.97 7.16
N THR A 297 -14.90 -9.90 7.74
CA THR A 297 -14.50 -8.84 8.69
C THR A 297 -14.43 -7.44 8.09
N ALA A 298 -14.55 -7.31 6.77
CA ALA A 298 -14.72 -6.02 6.11
C ALA A 298 -16.09 -5.37 6.42
N GLU A 299 -17.12 -6.16 6.75
CA GLU A 299 -18.49 -5.68 6.96
C GLU A 299 -19.08 -6.14 8.29
N GLU A 300 -18.59 -7.27 8.80
CA GLU A 300 -19.12 -7.91 10.00
C GLU A 300 -18.07 -7.96 11.12
N ALA A 301 -18.55 -8.02 12.37
CA ALA A 301 -17.65 -8.19 13.51
C ALA A 301 -16.94 -9.55 13.45
N LEU A 302 -15.62 -9.56 13.63
CA LEU A 302 -14.81 -10.79 13.72
C LEU A 302 -15.32 -11.74 14.81
N ARG A 303 -15.83 -11.19 15.91
CA ARG A 303 -16.45 -11.94 17.00
C ARG A 303 -17.97 -11.83 16.87
N PRO A 304 -18.68 -12.94 16.61
CA PRO A 304 -20.13 -12.94 16.40
C PRO A 304 -20.91 -12.31 17.55
N GLU A 305 -20.42 -12.41 18.78
CA GLU A 305 -21.08 -11.82 19.96
C GLU A 305 -21.33 -10.30 19.85
N PHE A 306 -20.48 -9.57 19.11
CA PHE A 306 -20.63 -8.12 18.94
C PHE A 306 -21.57 -7.71 17.80
N GLN A 307 -22.06 -8.66 16.99
CA GLN A 307 -22.99 -8.35 15.89
C GLN A 307 -24.32 -7.79 16.39
N HIS A 308 -24.75 -8.19 17.60
CA HIS A 308 -26.02 -7.80 18.20
C HIS A 308 -25.87 -6.72 19.28
N PHE A 309 -24.72 -6.04 19.31
CA PHE A 309 -24.50 -4.99 20.30
C PHE A 309 -25.48 -3.82 20.06
N PRO A 310 -26.24 -3.35 21.07
CA PRO A 310 -27.31 -2.39 20.89
C PRO A 310 -26.77 -0.96 20.75
N TRP A 311 -26.18 -0.64 19.59
CA TRP A 311 -25.63 0.68 19.29
C TRP A 311 -26.73 1.76 19.28
N LYS A 312 -26.46 2.89 19.93
CA LYS A 312 -27.35 4.05 19.90
C LYS A 312 -27.21 4.79 18.56
N SER A 313 -28.31 4.99 17.85
CA SER A 313 -28.36 5.90 16.69
C SER A 313 -28.55 7.34 17.15
N ASP A 314 -27.51 8.17 17.02
CA ASP A 314 -27.52 9.58 17.42
C ASP A 314 -26.76 10.43 16.38
N PRO A 315 -27.44 10.92 15.33
CA PRO A 315 -26.81 11.69 14.25
C PRO A 315 -26.16 13.00 14.72
N THR A 316 -26.68 13.60 15.79
CA THR A 316 -26.15 14.84 16.36
C THR A 316 -24.81 14.57 17.03
N ALA A 317 -24.73 13.53 17.86
CA ALA A 317 -23.48 13.11 18.50
C ALA A 317 -22.43 12.69 17.46
N LEU A 318 -22.84 11.92 16.43
CA LEU A 318 -21.94 11.53 15.34
C LEU A 318 -21.35 12.74 14.62
N ARG A 319 -22.18 13.74 14.31
CA ARG A 319 -21.71 14.97 13.63
C ARG A 319 -20.78 15.79 14.53
N ALA A 320 -21.03 15.85 15.84
CA ALA A 320 -20.14 16.51 16.79
C ALA A 320 -18.77 15.83 16.83
N TRP A 321 -18.75 14.50 16.87
CA TRP A 321 -17.53 13.70 16.80
C TRP A 321 -16.77 13.91 15.49
N GLN A 322 -17.42 13.78 14.33
CA GLN A 322 -16.82 14.00 13.01
C GLN A 322 -16.15 15.38 12.86
N ARG A 323 -16.63 16.39 13.60
CA ARG A 323 -16.14 17.77 13.54
C ARG A 323 -15.19 18.15 14.68
N GLY A 324 -14.87 17.22 15.59
CA GLY A 324 -14.09 17.50 16.80
C GLY A 324 -14.72 18.58 17.67
N LYS A 325 -16.01 18.39 17.99
CA LYS A 325 -16.83 19.24 18.87
C LYS A 325 -17.55 18.42 19.95
N THR A 326 -16.90 17.37 20.43
CA THR A 326 -17.42 16.48 21.48
C THR A 326 -17.36 17.11 22.86
N GLY A 327 -16.49 18.10 23.07
CA GLY A 327 -16.20 18.67 24.38
C GLY A 327 -15.07 17.94 25.12
N TYR A 328 -14.55 16.84 24.56
CA TYR A 328 -13.38 16.12 25.08
C TYR A 328 -12.13 16.56 24.29
N PRO A 329 -11.23 17.38 24.86
CA PRO A 329 -10.16 18.04 24.10
C PRO A 329 -9.25 17.10 23.30
N ILE A 330 -8.92 15.92 23.85
CA ILE A 330 -8.04 14.96 23.16
C ILE A 330 -8.71 14.31 21.94
N VAL A 331 -10.02 14.02 22.02
CA VAL A 331 -10.81 13.50 20.89
C VAL A 331 -10.95 14.60 19.85
N ASP A 332 -11.31 15.80 20.27
CA ASP A 332 -11.49 16.95 19.39
C ASP A 332 -10.20 17.33 18.66
N ALA A 333 -9.05 17.27 19.33
CA ALA A 333 -7.74 17.48 18.71
C ALA A 333 -7.45 16.43 17.64
N GLY A 334 -7.70 15.15 17.92
CA GLY A 334 -7.53 14.06 16.95
C GLY A 334 -8.38 14.23 15.71
N MET A 335 -9.67 14.50 15.88
CA MET A 335 -10.60 14.66 14.75
C MET A 335 -10.25 15.89 13.89
N ARG A 336 -9.73 16.97 14.50
CA ARG A 336 -9.23 18.13 13.77
C ARG A 336 -7.90 17.85 13.06
N GLU A 337 -6.99 17.09 13.67
CA GLU A 337 -5.75 16.61 13.03
C GLU A 337 -6.07 15.76 11.79
N LEU A 338 -7.01 14.82 11.92
CA LEU A 338 -7.48 13.97 10.84
C LEU A 338 -8.02 14.80 9.68
N TRP A 339 -8.87 15.80 9.96
CA TRP A 339 -9.41 16.67 8.93
C TRP A 339 -8.32 17.51 8.23
N ARG A 340 -7.41 18.11 9.01
CA ARG A 340 -6.39 19.03 8.46
C ARG A 340 -5.29 18.28 7.70
N THR A 341 -4.86 17.13 8.19
CA THR A 341 -3.65 16.44 7.72
C THR A 341 -3.93 15.08 7.09
N GLY A 342 -5.18 14.59 7.10
CA GLY A 342 -5.51 13.25 6.59
C GLY A 342 -4.87 12.11 7.38
N TRP A 343 -4.34 12.40 8.57
CA TRP A 343 -3.68 11.45 9.43
C TRP A 343 -3.98 11.79 10.89
N MET A 344 -3.92 10.77 11.73
CA MET A 344 -4.09 10.90 13.18
C MET A 344 -3.09 9.98 13.87
N HIS A 345 -2.51 10.41 14.98
CA HIS A 345 -1.61 9.56 15.76
C HIS A 345 -2.32 8.29 16.25
N ASN A 346 -1.65 7.12 16.23
CA ASN A 346 -2.29 5.83 16.56
C ASN A 346 -2.94 5.82 17.95
N ARG A 347 -2.27 6.37 18.98
CA ARG A 347 -2.84 6.49 20.33
C ARG A 347 -4.14 7.29 20.34
N VAL A 348 -4.21 8.34 19.52
CA VAL A 348 -5.40 9.20 19.43
C VAL A 348 -6.50 8.52 18.61
N ARG A 349 -6.16 7.74 17.57
CA ARG A 349 -7.12 6.88 16.87
C ARG A 349 -7.82 5.92 17.82
N MET A 350 -7.07 5.29 18.73
CA MET A 350 -7.63 4.39 19.75
C MET A 350 -8.53 5.11 20.77
N ILE A 351 -8.29 6.40 21.04
CA ILE A 351 -9.10 7.19 21.98
C ILE A 351 -10.37 7.71 21.29
N ALA A 352 -10.28 8.03 19.99
CA ALA A 352 -11.36 8.62 19.24
C ALA A 352 -12.32 7.58 18.61
N ALA A 353 -11.85 6.38 18.29
CA ALA A 353 -12.66 5.25 17.81
C ALA A 353 -13.38 4.56 18.97
#